data_AF-A0A840EAA0-F1
#
_entry.id   AF-A0A840EAA0-F1
#
_cell.length_a   1.000
_cell.length_b   1.000
_cell.length_c   1.000
_cell.angle_alpha   90.00
_cell.angle_beta   90.00
_cell.angle_gamma   90.00
#
_symmetry.space_group_name_H-M   'P 1'
#
loop_
_entity.id
_entity.type
_entity.pdbx_description
1 polymer ?
#
loop_
_entity_poly.entity_id
_entity_poly.type
_entity_poly.pdbx_seq_one_letter_code
_entity_poly.pdbx_strand_id
1 'polypeptide(L)'
;MRTLLFLGLLLVFFAACEVDRDFVTGDAVQLRVGVDTLSFDTVFTARGSATQVFKLYNDAADPIKIDRITVAGMTGVHFTFNIDGELGPEARDVVIWGRDSIYVFVEAEVDPTAPEEVSPFIAEDRLIFETGSRREEVVLQAFGQNANYLNGFNRGSFFQPICQGGTFTLPVDLPTVIYGSMFIDSCTVQALAGTRIYFYGGIQRNENLGGSGIFNDGFIYTLPAGRLHLLGTQEEPVVLATDRLEEAYGESRGGYRGLIFGPESTGNRIEHTRIYNSIVGITADSLAEVTIESSIIANSSGAAISTYQSTVTARNSLFHSNFGNTVQFLKGGSLTLEHCTLANYGTDAVALALLNFSCDDNDVCLAAPLTARVRNSIVVGARSGQLLFADGFSGDQPDFFDVEITNSVVRTDDDFLRSNDGIFSDFYSTSCTGCYNYQSADPLFVSISEDDYRPDSLSVARDLGVFLPALPLDLEGNDRDTDRPDAGALEWQPAN
;
A
#
# COMPACT_ATOMS: atom_id res chain seq x y z
N MET A 1 55.53 20.77 52.97
CA MET A 1 55.89 21.57 51.78
C MET A 1 55.79 20.78 50.48
N ARG A 2 56.29 19.54 50.38
CA ARG A 2 56.14 18.69 49.16
C ARG A 2 54.69 18.30 48.82
N THR A 3 53.82 18.13 49.81
CA THR A 3 52.39 17.79 49.60
C THR A 3 51.54 18.96 49.10
N LEU A 4 51.88 20.20 49.47
CA LEU A 4 51.21 21.41 48.94
C LEU A 4 51.60 21.69 47.48
N LEU A 5 52.84 21.35 47.09
CA LEU A 5 53.29 21.48 45.70
C LEU A 5 52.60 20.47 44.78
N PHE A 6 52.35 19.26 45.27
CA PHE A 6 51.62 18.22 44.53
C PHE A 6 50.12 18.54 44.39
N LEU A 7 49.50 19.16 45.41
CA LEU A 7 48.10 19.59 45.35
C LEU A 7 47.92 20.79 44.40
N GLY A 8 48.89 21.70 44.35
CA GLY A 8 48.90 22.82 43.38
C GLY A 8 49.08 22.35 41.94
N LEU A 9 49.89 21.32 41.68
CA LEU A 9 50.08 20.75 40.34
C LEU A 9 48.84 19.99 39.85
N LEU A 10 48.11 19.31 40.75
CA LEU A 10 46.88 18.58 40.42
C LEU A 10 45.73 19.52 40.04
N LEU A 11 45.68 20.73 40.61
CA LEU A 11 44.67 21.75 40.30
C LEU A 11 44.82 22.36 38.89
N VAL A 12 46.01 22.32 38.30
CA VAL A 12 46.25 22.80 36.92
C VAL A 12 45.72 21.82 35.87
N PHE A 13 45.57 20.53 36.20
CA PHE A 13 45.01 19.52 35.30
C PHE A 13 43.47 19.52 35.21
N PHE A 14 42.78 20.27 36.09
CA PHE A 14 41.33 20.48 36.01
C PHE A 14 40.92 21.83 35.40
N ALA A 15 41.88 22.61 34.90
CA ALA A 15 41.58 23.70 33.99
C ALA A 15 41.20 23.10 32.62
N ALA A 16 39.94 22.65 32.51
CA ALA A 16 39.33 22.39 31.22
C ALA A 16 39.47 23.68 30.40
N CYS A 17 40.20 23.62 29.29
CA CYS A 17 40.15 24.66 28.27
C CYS A 17 38.75 24.66 27.69
N GLU A 18 37.86 25.50 28.21
CA GLU A 18 36.78 26.03 27.40
C GLU A 18 37.46 26.94 26.37
N VAL A 19 37.62 26.42 25.15
CA VAL A 19 38.06 27.25 24.04
C VAL A 19 36.87 28.14 23.72
N ASP A 20 36.85 29.37 24.24
CA ASP A 20 36.01 30.44 23.74
C ASP A 20 36.32 30.60 22.25
N ARG A 21 35.58 29.90 21.40
CA ARG A 21 35.59 30.15 19.96
C ARG A 21 34.61 31.27 19.71
N ASP A 22 35.13 32.40 19.24
CA ASP A 22 34.28 33.49 18.77
C ASP A 22 33.39 32.98 17.64
N PHE A 23 32.09 33.24 17.74
CA PHE A 23 31.13 32.92 16.69
C PHE A 23 31.23 33.97 15.58
N VAL A 24 31.23 33.51 14.34
CA VAL A 24 30.97 34.39 13.19
C VAL A 24 29.50 34.80 13.26
N THR A 25 29.25 36.11 13.26
CA THR A 25 27.91 36.72 13.41
C THR A 25 27.67 37.78 12.33
N GLY A 26 26.42 38.18 12.16
CA GLY A 26 26.04 39.24 11.23
C GLY A 26 26.32 38.89 9.77
N ASP A 27 26.69 39.89 8.97
CA ASP A 27 26.87 39.76 7.52
C ASP A 27 28.02 38.85 7.06
N ALA A 28 28.86 38.42 8.00
CA ALA A 28 29.98 37.51 7.75
C ALA A 28 29.55 36.04 7.72
N VAL A 29 28.34 35.73 8.20
CA VAL A 29 27.81 34.36 8.18
C VAL A 29 27.56 33.91 6.74
N GLN A 30 28.01 32.69 6.44
CA GLN A 30 27.73 31.98 5.19
C GLN A 30 26.92 30.74 5.54
N LEU A 31 25.62 30.82 5.31
CA LEU A 31 24.70 29.70 5.50
C LEU A 31 24.46 29.04 4.14
N ARG A 32 24.37 27.71 4.12
CA ARG A 32 23.87 26.99 2.95
C ARG A 32 22.69 26.15 3.37
N VAL A 33 21.56 26.37 2.70
CA VAL A 33 20.33 25.61 2.91
C VAL A 33 20.29 24.40 1.96
N GLY A 34 19.85 23.25 2.47
CA GLY A 34 19.80 22.02 1.69
C GLY A 34 18.67 21.93 0.65
N VAL A 35 17.66 22.80 0.74
CA VAL A 35 16.46 22.80 -0.11
C VAL A 35 15.97 24.24 -0.34
N ASP A 36 15.39 24.51 -1.50
CA ASP A 36 14.78 25.81 -1.81
C ASP A 36 13.28 25.84 -1.45
N THR A 37 12.61 24.69 -1.54
CA THR A 37 11.19 24.53 -1.24
C THR A 37 10.98 23.22 -0.49
N LEU A 38 10.21 23.31 0.59
CA LEU A 38 9.77 22.20 1.41
C LEU A 38 8.27 22.00 1.20
N SER A 39 7.92 20.99 0.41
CA SER A 39 6.54 20.68 0.07
C SER A 39 5.97 19.64 1.04
N PHE A 40 4.74 19.87 1.49
CA PHE A 40 3.97 19.05 2.39
C PHE A 40 2.70 18.62 1.68
N ASP A 41 2.57 17.33 1.39
CA ASP A 41 1.29 16.79 0.94
C ASP A 41 0.45 16.46 2.19
N THR A 42 -0.14 17.48 2.80
CA THR A 42 -1.02 17.38 3.98
C THR A 42 -2.41 16.88 3.59
N VAL A 43 -2.45 15.84 2.77
CA VAL A 43 -3.67 15.32 2.18
C VAL A 43 -4.47 14.62 3.26
N PHE A 44 -5.60 15.24 3.59
CA PHE A 44 -6.68 14.70 4.40
C PHE A 44 -6.59 14.71 5.93
N THR A 45 -5.52 15.19 6.57
CA THR A 45 -5.42 15.11 8.05
C THR A 45 -6.01 16.32 8.77
N ALA A 46 -7.23 16.22 9.31
CA ALA A 46 -7.83 17.35 10.05
C ALA A 46 -7.20 17.70 11.39
N ARG A 47 -6.32 16.84 11.89
CA ARG A 47 -5.39 17.09 13.01
C ARG A 47 -4.20 16.16 12.88
N GLY A 48 -3.48 16.29 11.78
CA GLY A 48 -2.25 15.57 11.56
C GLY A 48 -1.27 16.51 10.94
N SER A 49 -0.02 16.36 11.36
CA SER A 49 1.05 17.12 10.82
C SER A 49 1.86 16.30 9.83
N ALA A 50 2.11 16.90 8.67
CA ALA A 50 3.18 16.43 7.81
C ALA A 50 4.48 17.01 8.33
N THR A 51 5.40 16.16 8.79
CA THR A 51 6.76 16.59 9.16
C THR A 51 7.71 16.32 7.99
N GLN A 52 8.38 17.37 7.54
CA GLN A 52 9.45 17.29 6.56
C GLN A 52 10.76 17.72 7.20
N VAL A 53 11.88 17.21 6.71
CA VAL A 53 13.20 17.47 7.28
C VAL A 53 14.19 17.92 6.22
N PHE A 54 14.99 18.92 6.55
CA PHE A 54 16.16 19.30 5.76
C PHE A 54 17.31 19.70 6.69
N LYS A 55 18.45 20.06 6.08
CA LYS A 55 19.66 20.47 6.80
C LYS A 55 20.09 21.88 6.46
N LEU A 56 20.62 22.56 7.47
CA LEU A 56 21.40 23.78 7.33
C LEU A 56 22.88 23.45 7.49
N TYR A 57 23.74 24.04 6.65
CA TYR A 57 25.16 23.72 6.61
C TYR A 57 26.01 24.96 6.92
N ASN A 58 27.05 24.73 7.71
CA ASN A 58 28.20 25.62 7.84
C ASN A 58 29.42 24.95 7.21
N ASP A 59 29.71 25.30 5.96
CA ASP A 59 30.88 24.75 5.24
C ASP A 59 32.21 25.40 5.70
N ALA A 60 32.15 26.49 6.47
CA ALA A 60 33.32 27.19 6.98
C ALA A 60 33.93 26.48 8.20
N ALA A 61 35.18 26.80 8.53
CA ALA A 61 35.89 26.19 9.65
C ALA A 61 35.50 26.77 11.03
N ASP A 62 35.03 28.01 11.04
CA ASP A 62 34.64 28.72 12.25
C ASP A 62 33.14 28.52 12.53
N PRO A 63 32.73 28.43 13.81
CA PRO A 63 31.32 28.30 14.15
C PRO A 63 30.55 29.57 13.78
N ILE A 64 29.37 29.41 13.19
CA ILE A 64 28.47 30.51 12.85
C ILE A 64 27.32 30.59 13.84
N LYS A 65 26.75 31.77 13.99
CA LYS A 65 25.52 31.97 14.75
C LYS A 65 24.47 32.69 13.89
N ILE A 66 23.30 32.07 13.78
CA ILE A 66 22.13 32.61 13.11
C ILE A 66 21.37 33.48 14.13
N ASP A 67 21.08 34.73 13.78
CA ASP A 67 20.50 35.68 14.73
C ASP A 67 19.05 35.32 15.04
N ARG A 68 18.28 34.97 14.01
CA ARG A 68 16.87 34.59 14.16
C ARG A 68 16.41 33.65 13.04
N ILE A 69 15.55 32.71 13.42
CA ILE A 69 14.82 31.83 12.52
C ILE A 69 13.34 31.95 12.84
N THR A 70 12.49 32.19 11.83
CA THR A 70 11.06 32.40 12.05
C THR A 70 10.20 31.96 10.87
N VAL A 71 8.97 31.53 11.13
CA VAL A 71 7.94 31.34 10.11
C VAL A 71 7.26 32.69 9.84
N ALA A 72 7.11 33.08 8.57
CA ALA A 72 6.54 34.38 8.21
C ALA A 72 5.07 34.52 8.62
N GLY A 73 4.31 33.41 8.65
CA GLY A 73 2.92 33.37 9.14
C GLY A 73 1.97 34.09 8.20
N MET A 74 2.19 33.95 6.90
CA MET A 74 1.47 34.68 5.85
C MET A 74 0.16 33.97 5.42
N THR A 75 -0.06 32.75 5.90
CA THR A 75 -1.21 31.90 5.54
C THR A 75 -2.07 31.54 6.75
N GLY A 76 -3.26 30.99 6.51
CA GLY A 76 -4.11 30.41 7.56
C GLY A 76 -3.64 29.03 8.05
N VAL A 77 -2.63 28.44 7.40
CA VAL A 77 -2.00 27.16 7.78
C VAL A 77 -0.90 27.41 8.80
N HIS A 78 -0.88 26.61 9.86
CA HIS A 78 0.12 26.75 10.91
C HIS A 78 1.34 25.89 10.60
N PHE A 79 2.49 26.52 10.38
CA PHE A 79 3.78 25.83 10.28
C PHE A 79 4.54 25.99 11.60
N THR A 80 4.98 24.89 12.18
CA THR A 80 5.92 24.86 13.30
C THR A 80 7.22 24.22 12.85
N PHE A 81 8.31 24.48 13.57
CA PHE A 81 9.59 23.85 13.29
C PHE A 81 10.30 23.44 14.58
N ASN A 82 11.23 22.50 14.47
CA ASN A 82 12.21 22.15 15.48
C ASN A 82 13.60 22.20 14.85
N ILE A 83 14.50 23.00 15.41
CA ILE A 83 15.87 23.18 14.93
C ILE A 83 16.81 22.78 16.06
N ASP A 84 17.48 21.64 15.89
CA ASP A 84 18.42 21.08 16.87
C ASP A 84 17.89 21.04 18.33
N GLY A 85 16.59 20.77 18.50
CA GLY A 85 15.92 20.70 19.81
C GLY A 85 15.18 21.98 20.23
N GLU A 86 15.36 23.11 19.52
CA GLU A 86 14.64 24.36 19.77
C GLU A 86 13.34 24.41 18.93
N LEU A 87 12.19 24.47 19.61
CA LEU A 87 10.88 24.53 18.96
C LEU A 87 10.52 25.98 18.61
N GLY A 88 10.00 26.20 17.39
CA GLY A 88 9.50 27.48 16.90
C GLY A 88 8.25 27.99 17.66
N PRO A 89 7.62 29.10 17.20
CA PRO A 89 7.68 29.68 15.86
C PRO A 89 8.85 30.66 15.62
N GLU A 90 9.68 30.89 16.63
CA GLU A 90 10.91 31.69 16.54
C GLU A 90 12.02 31.00 17.33
N ALA A 91 13.20 30.87 16.72
CA ALA A 91 14.44 30.45 17.39
C ALA A 91 15.49 31.55 17.23
N ARG A 92 16.36 31.73 18.23
CA ARG A 92 17.37 32.81 18.24
C ARG A 92 18.73 32.26 18.61
N ASP A 93 19.76 32.96 18.12
CA ASP A 93 21.15 32.66 18.46
C ASP A 93 21.54 31.18 18.18
N VAL A 94 20.99 30.61 17.10
CA VAL A 94 21.21 29.20 16.72
C VAL A 94 22.62 29.02 16.20
N VAL A 95 23.38 28.10 16.79
CA VAL A 95 24.79 27.86 16.47
C VAL A 95 24.94 26.65 15.56
N ILE A 96 25.76 26.79 14.52
CA ILE A 96 26.23 25.66 13.70
C ILE A 96 27.75 25.62 13.77
N TRP A 97 28.29 24.51 14.28
CA TRP A 97 29.73 24.33 14.39
C TRP A 97 30.42 24.30 13.02
N GLY A 98 31.72 24.59 13.01
CA GLY A 98 32.51 24.60 11.79
C GLY A 98 32.52 23.23 11.11
N ARG A 99 32.27 23.22 9.80
CA ARG A 99 32.16 22.02 8.96
C ARG A 99 31.07 21.05 9.42
N ASP A 100 29.99 21.60 9.95
CA ASP A 100 28.88 20.83 10.50
C ASP A 100 27.53 21.23 9.88
N SER A 101 26.50 20.47 10.22
CA SER A 101 25.12 20.70 9.81
C SER A 101 24.15 20.40 10.93
N ILE A 102 23.06 21.15 11.00
CA ILE A 102 21.95 20.87 11.92
C ILE A 102 20.69 20.45 11.15
N TYR A 103 19.86 19.64 11.79
CA TYR A 103 18.55 19.24 11.26
C TYR A 103 17.49 20.30 11.56
N VAL A 104 16.66 20.55 10.57
CA VAL A 104 15.46 21.37 10.68
C VAL A 104 14.27 20.47 10.35
N PHE A 105 13.45 20.17 11.35
CA PHE A 105 12.16 19.52 11.17
C PHE A 105 11.12 20.61 11.05
N VAL A 106 10.30 20.58 10.02
CA VAL A 106 9.18 21.51 9.84
C VAL A 106 7.92 20.69 9.78
N GLU A 107 6.88 21.19 10.40
CA GLU A 107 5.63 20.53 10.63
C GLU A 107 4.51 21.44 10.12
N ALA A 108 3.64 20.95 9.25
CA ALA A 108 2.50 21.71 8.71
C ALA A 108 1.19 21.16 9.27
N GLU A 109 0.36 22.02 9.86
CA GLU A 109 -0.98 21.70 10.35
C GLU A 109 -2.05 22.37 9.48
N VAL A 110 -2.82 21.56 8.76
CA VAL A 110 -3.90 21.99 7.87
C VAL A 110 -5.23 21.48 8.39
N ASP A 111 -6.24 22.36 8.49
CA ASP A 111 -7.62 21.97 8.80
C ASP A 111 -8.44 21.87 7.51
N PRO A 112 -8.65 20.68 6.92
CA PRO A 112 -9.36 20.48 5.67
C PRO A 112 -10.87 20.72 5.79
N THR A 113 -11.39 20.95 7.01
CA THR A 113 -12.80 21.28 7.26
C THR A 113 -13.06 22.78 7.41
N ALA A 114 -12.00 23.58 7.56
CA ALA A 114 -12.12 25.02 7.65
C ALA A 114 -12.46 25.64 6.28
N PRO A 115 -13.11 26.82 6.24
CA PRO A 115 -13.33 27.55 5.00
C PRO A 115 -12.01 27.80 4.25
N GLU A 116 -12.05 27.89 2.92
CA GLU A 116 -10.88 28.09 2.06
C GLU A 116 -10.06 29.33 2.44
N GLU A 117 -10.70 30.36 3.00
CA GLU A 117 -10.01 31.57 3.49
C GLU A 117 -9.13 31.31 4.73
N VAL A 118 -9.38 30.21 5.46
CA VAL A 118 -8.67 29.80 6.68
C VAL A 118 -7.74 28.62 6.41
N SER A 119 -8.10 27.73 5.48
CA SER A 119 -7.31 26.56 5.12
C SER A 119 -7.38 26.34 3.60
N PRO A 120 -6.52 27.03 2.83
CA PRO A 120 -6.54 26.97 1.38
C PRO A 120 -6.03 25.62 0.88
N PHE A 121 -6.48 25.24 -0.32
CA PHE A 121 -6.02 24.02 -0.99
C PHE A 121 -4.51 23.96 -1.21
N ILE A 122 -3.88 25.12 -1.35
CA ILE A 122 -2.44 25.30 -1.41
C ILE A 122 -2.11 26.47 -0.48
N ALA A 123 -1.30 26.21 0.56
CA ALA A 123 -0.75 27.22 1.44
C ALA A 123 0.74 27.38 1.17
N GLU A 124 1.18 28.61 0.89
CA GLU A 124 2.59 28.95 0.72
C GLU A 124 3.03 29.93 1.82
N ASP A 125 3.93 29.48 2.69
CA ASP A 125 4.57 30.30 3.72
C ASP A 125 6.10 30.26 3.56
N ARG A 126 6.85 30.89 4.45
CA ARG A 126 8.31 30.98 4.38
C ARG A 126 8.94 30.76 5.74
N LEU A 127 9.94 29.88 5.79
CA LEU A 127 10.86 29.79 6.92
C LEU A 127 12.06 30.70 6.64
N ILE A 128 12.24 31.72 7.46
CA ILE A 128 13.19 32.81 7.25
C ILE A 128 14.37 32.66 8.20
N PHE A 129 15.59 32.77 7.68
CA PHE A 129 16.86 32.79 8.43
C PHE A 129 17.49 34.17 8.31
N GLU A 130 17.76 34.82 9.45
CA GLU A 130 18.34 36.16 9.50
C GLU A 130 19.72 36.15 10.15
N THR A 131 20.69 36.79 9.47
CA THR A 131 22.08 36.98 9.92
C THR A 131 22.56 38.39 9.54
N GLY A 132 22.59 39.30 10.51
CA GLY A 132 22.88 40.71 10.28
C GLY A 132 21.85 41.36 9.36
N SER A 133 22.29 41.79 8.19
CA SER A 133 21.45 42.31 7.11
C SER A 133 21.07 41.27 6.06
N ARG A 134 21.62 40.05 6.15
CA ARG A 134 21.31 38.95 5.23
C ARG A 134 20.05 38.21 5.67
N ARG A 135 19.29 37.77 4.67
CA ARG A 135 18.07 36.99 4.82
C ARG A 135 18.06 35.88 3.79
N GLU A 136 17.95 34.64 4.25
CA GLU A 136 17.68 33.46 3.43
C GLU A 136 16.30 32.91 3.77
N GLU A 137 15.65 32.24 2.83
CA GLU A 137 14.30 31.71 3.02
C GLU A 137 14.12 30.36 2.34
N VAL A 138 13.36 29.48 2.99
CA VAL A 138 12.83 28.25 2.41
C VAL A 138 11.34 28.44 2.22
N VAL A 139 10.85 28.18 1.02
CA VAL A 139 9.41 28.17 0.74
C VAL A 139 8.78 26.96 1.41
N LEU A 140 7.74 27.16 2.21
CA LEU A 140 6.95 26.09 2.81
C LEU A 140 5.65 25.98 2.02
N GLN A 141 5.39 24.84 1.39
CA GLN A 141 4.22 24.66 0.54
C GLN A 141 3.38 23.49 1.04
N ALA A 142 2.18 23.71 1.56
CA ALA A 142 1.28 22.66 2.02
C ALA A 142 0.05 22.51 1.09
N PHE A 143 -0.33 21.27 0.79
CA PHE A 143 -1.52 20.94 0.01
C PHE A 143 -2.61 20.37 0.92
N GLY A 144 -3.74 21.07 1.06
CA GLY A 144 -4.90 20.62 1.83
C GLY A 144 -6.02 20.19 0.89
N GLN A 145 -6.22 18.90 0.66
CA GLN A 145 -7.33 18.46 -0.20
C GLN A 145 -8.66 18.49 0.55
N ASN A 146 -9.65 19.18 -0.02
CA ASN A 146 -11.06 19.04 0.39
C ASN A 146 -11.55 17.62 0.05
N ALA A 147 -12.21 16.98 1.02
CA ALA A 147 -12.66 15.60 0.92
C ALA A 147 -13.95 15.34 1.70
N ASN A 148 -14.61 14.26 1.33
CA ASN A 148 -15.77 13.72 2.02
C ASN A 148 -15.34 12.77 3.15
N TYR A 149 -15.38 13.25 4.39
CA TYR A 149 -15.06 12.46 5.58
C TYR A 149 -16.28 11.73 6.12
N LEU A 150 -16.34 10.40 5.99
CA LEU A 150 -17.56 9.65 6.33
C LEU A 150 -17.83 9.51 7.84
N ASN A 151 -16.80 9.58 8.69
CA ASN A 151 -16.94 9.30 10.12
C ASN A 151 -16.31 10.36 11.05
N GLY A 152 -16.06 11.57 10.53
CA GLY A 152 -15.66 12.73 11.34
C GLY A 152 -14.36 12.52 12.15
N PHE A 153 -13.33 11.93 11.54
CA PHE A 153 -11.98 11.75 12.11
C PHE A 153 -11.85 10.79 13.31
N ASN A 154 -12.86 9.95 13.55
CA ASN A 154 -12.90 9.05 14.70
C ASN A 154 -12.14 7.73 14.44
N ARG A 155 -10.83 7.73 14.66
CA ARG A 155 -9.98 6.52 14.61
C ARG A 155 -10.41 5.48 15.65
N GLY A 156 -10.12 4.21 15.38
CA GLY A 156 -10.39 3.10 16.29
C GLY A 156 -11.89 2.81 16.48
N SER A 157 -12.74 3.53 15.77
CA SER A 157 -14.20 3.48 15.88
C SER A 157 -14.82 2.86 14.64
N PHE A 158 -15.97 2.22 14.84
CA PHE A 158 -16.75 1.60 13.77
C PHE A 158 -17.96 2.47 13.46
N PHE A 159 -18.27 2.60 12.18
CA PHE A 159 -19.49 3.27 11.75
C PHE A 159 -20.19 2.46 10.67
N GLN A 160 -21.49 2.70 10.53
CA GLN A 160 -22.33 2.11 9.51
C GLN A 160 -22.97 3.23 8.67
N PRO A 161 -22.94 3.14 7.34
CA PRO A 161 -23.62 4.10 6.49
C PRO A 161 -25.14 3.97 6.64
N ILE A 162 -25.85 5.09 6.52
CA ILE A 162 -27.31 5.12 6.59
C ILE A 162 -27.87 4.96 5.17
N CYS A 163 -28.39 3.77 4.85
CA CYS A 163 -28.84 3.43 3.50
C CYS A 163 -30.36 3.69 3.35
N GLN A 164 -30.74 4.93 3.06
CA GLN A 164 -32.12 5.30 2.74
C GLN A 164 -32.53 4.64 1.42
N GLY A 165 -33.40 3.63 1.46
CA GLY A 165 -33.81 2.87 0.27
C GLY A 165 -32.88 1.70 -0.10
N GLY A 166 -32.04 1.24 0.83
CA GLY A 166 -31.24 0.01 0.68
C GLY A 166 -29.91 0.16 -0.06
N THR A 167 -29.63 1.34 -0.62
CA THR A 167 -28.33 1.66 -1.24
C THR A 167 -27.77 2.95 -0.68
N PHE A 168 -26.46 2.98 -0.41
CA PHE A 168 -25.70 4.18 -0.07
C PHE A 168 -24.63 4.40 -1.14
N THR A 169 -24.73 5.48 -1.90
CA THR A 169 -23.75 5.82 -2.95
C THR A 169 -22.72 6.77 -2.37
N LEU A 170 -21.44 6.43 -2.51
CA LEU A 170 -20.35 7.31 -2.12
C LEU A 170 -20.35 8.56 -3.01
N PRO A 171 -20.01 9.75 -2.46
CA PRO A 171 -19.87 10.96 -3.25
C PRO A 171 -18.76 10.81 -4.30
N VAL A 172 -18.97 11.41 -5.47
CA VAL A 172 -18.02 11.39 -6.60
C VAL A 172 -17.39 12.77 -6.87
N ASP A 173 -17.85 13.81 -6.19
CA ASP A 173 -17.44 15.21 -6.38
C ASP A 173 -16.06 15.50 -5.76
N LEU A 174 -15.77 14.90 -4.61
CA LEU A 174 -14.49 14.96 -3.91
C LEU A 174 -14.07 13.56 -3.45
N PRO A 175 -12.76 13.32 -3.24
CA PRO A 175 -12.29 12.08 -2.65
C PRO A 175 -13.00 11.77 -1.34
N THR A 176 -13.32 10.50 -1.14
CA THR A 176 -13.89 9.99 0.11
C THR A 176 -12.75 9.54 1.02
N VAL A 177 -12.77 9.93 2.29
CA VAL A 177 -11.77 9.51 3.27
C VAL A 177 -12.44 8.80 4.44
N ILE A 178 -11.90 7.63 4.78
CA ILE A 178 -12.37 6.77 5.86
C ILE A 178 -11.34 6.80 6.99
N TYR A 179 -11.69 7.48 8.09
CA TYR A 179 -10.88 7.63 9.31
C TYR A 179 -11.23 6.56 10.34
N GLY A 180 -11.10 5.29 10.00
CA GLY A 180 -11.61 4.23 10.84
C GLY A 180 -12.03 3.04 10.01
N SER A 181 -13.07 2.34 10.47
CA SER A 181 -13.56 1.17 9.77
C SER A 181 -15.08 1.20 9.56
N MET A 182 -15.48 0.91 8.32
CA MET A 182 -16.87 0.93 7.88
C MET A 182 -17.45 -0.48 7.93
N PHE A 183 -18.62 -0.64 8.54
CA PHE A 183 -19.40 -1.87 8.48
C PHE A 183 -20.61 -1.66 7.57
N ILE A 184 -20.82 -2.60 6.65
CA ILE A 184 -21.97 -2.61 5.75
C ILE A 184 -22.92 -3.70 6.23
N ASP A 185 -24.09 -3.31 6.72
CA ASP A 185 -25.15 -4.21 7.18
C ASP A 185 -26.45 -3.91 6.43
N SER A 186 -27.10 -4.96 5.93
CA SER A 186 -28.46 -4.90 5.37
C SER A 186 -28.64 -3.82 4.30
N CYS A 187 -27.58 -3.59 3.51
CA CYS A 187 -27.46 -2.47 2.59
C CYS A 187 -26.38 -2.72 1.52
N THR A 188 -26.52 -2.06 0.37
CA THR A 188 -25.46 -1.97 -0.64
C THR A 188 -24.75 -0.63 -0.55
N VAL A 189 -23.45 -0.63 -0.26
CA VAL A 189 -22.60 0.55 -0.48
C VAL A 189 -22.03 0.46 -1.88
N GLN A 190 -22.18 1.54 -2.66
CA GLN A 190 -21.63 1.59 -4.00
C GLN A 190 -20.70 2.79 -4.22
N ALA A 191 -19.56 2.54 -4.87
CA ALA A 191 -18.67 3.54 -5.45
C ALA A 191 -18.82 3.48 -6.96
N LEU A 192 -19.03 4.63 -7.61
CA LEU A 192 -19.19 4.71 -9.06
C LEU A 192 -17.88 5.12 -9.73
N ALA A 193 -17.85 5.10 -11.05
CA ALA A 193 -16.71 5.53 -11.86
C ALA A 193 -16.07 6.84 -11.36
N GLY A 194 -14.74 6.85 -11.28
CA GLY A 194 -13.96 7.99 -10.81
C GLY A 194 -13.90 8.18 -9.29
N THR A 195 -14.61 7.38 -8.49
CA THR A 195 -14.57 7.48 -7.03
C THR A 195 -13.16 7.15 -6.51
N ARG A 196 -12.61 8.05 -5.67
CA ARG A 196 -11.37 7.84 -4.93
C ARG A 196 -11.69 7.65 -3.45
N ILE A 197 -11.24 6.56 -2.87
CA ILE A 197 -11.44 6.18 -1.47
C ILE A 197 -10.08 6.06 -0.81
N TYR A 198 -9.83 6.91 0.18
CA TYR A 198 -8.60 6.92 0.94
C TYR A 198 -8.84 6.45 2.37
N PHE A 199 -7.92 5.66 2.90
CA PHE A 199 -8.00 5.13 4.25
C PHE A 199 -6.90 5.72 5.13
N TYR A 200 -7.29 6.25 6.28
CA TYR A 200 -6.34 6.53 7.36
C TYR A 200 -6.33 5.35 8.34
N GLY A 201 -5.41 4.43 8.13
CA GLY A 201 -5.30 3.21 8.94
C GLY A 201 -4.40 3.32 10.16
N GLY A 202 -3.67 2.25 10.42
CA GLY A 202 -2.76 2.09 11.55
C GLY A 202 -3.34 1.27 12.71
N ILE A 203 -2.49 0.99 13.70
CA ILE A 203 -2.86 0.19 14.87
C ILE A 203 -3.71 1.03 15.81
N GLN A 204 -4.87 0.50 16.21
CA GLN A 204 -5.80 1.11 17.16
C GLN A 204 -6.14 0.15 18.29
N ARG A 205 -6.67 0.70 19.38
CA ARG A 205 -7.18 -0.07 20.51
C ARG A 205 -8.63 0.31 20.77
N ASN A 206 -9.52 -0.69 20.77
CA ASN A 206 -10.92 -0.54 21.12
C ASN A 206 -11.29 -1.62 22.15
N GLU A 207 -11.63 -1.19 23.37
CA GLU A 207 -11.91 -2.09 24.49
C GLU A 207 -13.22 -2.89 24.32
N ASN A 208 -14.07 -2.48 23.37
CA ASN A 208 -15.28 -3.23 23.02
C ASN A 208 -14.98 -4.43 22.10
N LEU A 209 -13.78 -4.47 21.49
CA LEU A 209 -13.31 -5.67 20.80
C LEU A 209 -12.75 -6.65 21.84
N GLY A 210 -13.18 -7.91 21.76
CA GLY A 210 -12.64 -8.97 22.62
C GLY A 210 -11.12 -9.16 22.49
N GLY A 211 -10.51 -9.83 23.47
CA GLY A 211 -9.06 -10.03 23.51
C GLY A 211 -8.31 -8.79 24.02
N SER A 212 -7.19 -8.43 23.39
CA SER A 212 -6.40 -7.24 23.75
C SER A 212 -7.06 -5.91 23.33
N GLY A 213 -8.09 -5.99 22.49
CA GLY A 213 -8.73 -4.85 21.84
C GLY A 213 -7.87 -4.17 20.78
N ILE A 214 -6.66 -4.67 20.49
CA ILE A 214 -5.72 -4.10 19.51
C ILE A 214 -6.04 -4.64 18.12
N PHE A 215 -6.15 -3.78 17.12
CA PHE A 215 -6.45 -4.16 15.73
C PHE A 215 -5.85 -3.18 14.72
N ASN A 216 -5.75 -3.61 13.46
CA ASN A 216 -5.42 -2.73 12.34
C ASN A 216 -6.69 -2.07 11.81
N ASP A 217 -6.72 -0.75 11.81
CA ASP A 217 -7.84 0.07 11.34
C ASP A 217 -7.79 0.29 9.82
N GLY A 218 -8.77 1.01 9.28
CA GLY A 218 -8.86 1.29 7.85
C GLY A 218 -9.35 0.08 7.06
N PHE A 219 -10.58 -0.37 7.33
CA PHE A 219 -11.20 -1.43 6.52
C PHE A 219 -12.67 -1.16 6.21
N ILE A 220 -13.16 -1.84 5.18
CA ILE A 220 -14.59 -2.01 4.91
C ILE A 220 -14.95 -3.47 5.20
N TYR A 221 -15.93 -3.69 6.06
CA TYR A 221 -16.40 -5.02 6.45
C TYR A 221 -17.86 -5.22 6.06
N THR A 222 -18.18 -6.27 5.30
CA THR A 222 -19.58 -6.61 4.99
C THR A 222 -20.13 -7.70 5.92
N LEU A 223 -21.34 -7.48 6.44
CA LEU A 223 -22.14 -8.49 7.13
C LEU A 223 -22.92 -9.36 6.12
N PRO A 224 -23.59 -10.46 6.54
CA PRO A 224 -24.29 -11.37 5.62
C PRO A 224 -25.25 -10.68 4.63
N ALA A 225 -25.97 -9.66 5.10
CA ALA A 225 -26.92 -8.87 4.29
C ALA A 225 -26.32 -7.58 3.69
N GLY A 226 -25.02 -7.33 3.92
CA GLY A 226 -24.28 -6.18 3.40
C GLY A 226 -23.58 -6.50 2.09
N ARG A 227 -23.49 -5.50 1.20
CA ARG A 227 -22.85 -5.59 -0.12
C ARG A 227 -21.95 -4.40 -0.39
N LEU A 228 -20.79 -4.65 -0.99
CA LEU A 228 -19.93 -3.62 -1.54
C LEU A 228 -19.87 -3.75 -3.06
N HIS A 229 -20.22 -2.68 -3.78
CA HIS A 229 -20.12 -2.56 -5.22
C HIS A 229 -19.14 -1.44 -5.59
N LEU A 230 -17.96 -1.79 -6.09
CA LEU A 230 -17.00 -0.85 -6.65
C LEU A 230 -17.15 -0.94 -8.18
N LEU A 231 -17.77 0.06 -8.80
CA LEU A 231 -18.25 0.02 -10.18
C LEU A 231 -17.55 1.09 -11.02
N GLY A 232 -16.26 0.87 -11.29
CA GLY A 232 -15.45 1.73 -12.14
C GLY A 232 -15.73 1.53 -13.63
N THR A 233 -14.98 2.25 -14.45
CA THR A 233 -14.86 2.03 -15.89
C THR A 233 -13.39 2.01 -16.32
N GLN A 234 -13.10 1.64 -17.56
CA GLN A 234 -11.75 1.64 -18.09
C GLN A 234 -11.08 3.02 -17.98
N GLU A 235 -11.83 4.07 -18.32
CA GLU A 235 -11.37 5.46 -18.31
C GLU A 235 -11.36 6.05 -16.90
N GLU A 236 -12.37 5.71 -16.09
CA GLU A 236 -12.57 6.24 -14.74
C GLU A 236 -12.73 5.11 -13.72
N PRO A 237 -11.62 4.46 -13.34
CA PRO A 237 -11.66 3.37 -12.37
C PRO A 237 -11.89 3.89 -10.96
N VAL A 238 -12.43 3.02 -10.10
CA VAL A 238 -12.49 3.27 -8.66
C VAL A 238 -11.09 3.04 -8.06
N VAL A 239 -10.64 3.94 -7.19
CA VAL A 239 -9.32 3.83 -6.55
C VAL A 239 -9.46 3.72 -5.04
N LEU A 240 -8.83 2.71 -4.45
CA LEU A 240 -8.68 2.52 -3.01
C LEU A 240 -7.19 2.59 -2.65
N ALA A 241 -6.80 3.50 -1.77
CA ALA A 241 -5.40 3.66 -1.37
C ALA A 241 -5.26 4.20 0.06
N THR A 242 -4.02 4.27 0.54
CA THR A 242 -3.70 5.04 1.75
C THR A 242 -3.94 6.53 1.52
N ASP A 243 -4.22 7.29 2.57
CA ASP A 243 -4.37 8.75 2.50
C ASP A 243 -3.03 9.51 2.40
N ARG A 244 -1.91 8.78 2.52
CA ARG A 244 -0.54 9.25 2.26
C ARG A 244 -0.23 9.28 0.75
N LEU A 245 -0.50 10.40 0.09
CA LEU A 245 -0.38 10.55 -1.37
C LEU A 245 1.02 10.98 -1.84
N GLU A 246 1.95 11.23 -0.92
CA GLU A 246 3.31 11.64 -1.28
C GLU A 246 3.98 10.60 -2.19
N GLU A 247 4.80 11.03 -3.15
CA GLU A 247 5.49 10.15 -4.11
C GLU A 247 6.28 9.02 -3.40
N ALA A 248 6.97 9.36 -2.30
CA ALA A 248 7.71 8.39 -1.50
C ALA A 248 6.85 7.28 -0.87
N TYR A 249 5.53 7.46 -0.82
CA TYR A 249 4.55 6.52 -0.28
C TYR A 249 3.68 5.85 -1.34
N GLY A 250 3.84 6.18 -2.63
CA GLY A 250 3.06 5.59 -3.72
C GLY A 250 3.13 4.05 -3.74
N GLU A 251 4.31 3.50 -3.45
CA GLU A 251 4.57 2.06 -3.34
C GLU A 251 4.62 1.55 -1.88
N SER A 252 4.30 2.41 -0.91
CA SER A 252 4.26 1.99 0.49
C SER A 252 3.22 0.90 0.71
N ARG A 253 3.47 0.02 1.68
CA ARG A 253 2.60 -1.15 1.93
C ARG A 253 2.00 -1.05 3.33
N GLY A 254 0.78 -1.58 3.51
CA GLY A 254 0.16 -1.72 4.83
C GLY A 254 -0.35 -0.41 5.46
N GLY A 255 -0.70 0.60 4.66
CA GLY A 255 -1.28 1.86 5.15
C GLY A 255 -2.67 1.69 5.79
N TYR A 256 -3.41 0.66 5.40
CA TYR A 256 -4.73 0.31 5.92
C TYR A 256 -5.01 -1.18 5.81
N ARG A 257 -6.00 -1.71 6.53
CA ARG A 257 -6.22 -3.16 6.61
C ARG A 257 -6.74 -3.78 5.31
N GLY A 258 -7.67 -3.13 4.59
CA GLY A 258 -8.20 -3.61 3.30
C GLY A 258 -9.70 -3.89 3.29
N LEU A 259 -10.17 -4.65 2.30
CA LEU A 259 -11.57 -5.08 2.19
C LEU A 259 -11.78 -6.43 2.88
N ILE A 260 -12.86 -6.56 3.65
CA ILE A 260 -13.20 -7.78 4.38
C ILE A 260 -14.65 -8.17 4.09
N PHE A 261 -14.84 -9.27 3.36
CA PHE A 261 -16.14 -9.88 3.15
C PHE A 261 -16.38 -10.90 4.26
N GLY A 262 -17.26 -10.55 5.20
CA GLY A 262 -17.58 -11.38 6.35
C GLY A 262 -18.41 -12.61 5.98
N PRO A 263 -18.63 -13.52 6.96
CA PRO A 263 -19.37 -14.75 6.76
C PRO A 263 -20.68 -14.54 6.00
N GLU A 264 -20.94 -15.41 5.01
CA GLU A 264 -22.16 -15.44 4.19
C GLU A 264 -22.44 -14.16 3.37
N SER A 265 -21.53 -13.17 3.34
CA SER A 265 -21.69 -11.98 2.51
C SER A 265 -21.47 -12.32 1.03
N THR A 266 -22.56 -12.38 0.27
CA THR A 266 -22.57 -12.78 -1.15
C THR A 266 -22.82 -11.61 -2.09
N GLY A 267 -22.55 -11.72 -3.40
CA GLY A 267 -22.91 -10.67 -4.37
C GLY A 267 -22.14 -9.35 -4.26
N ASN A 268 -20.91 -9.40 -3.75
CA ASN A 268 -19.96 -8.28 -3.76
C ASN A 268 -19.30 -8.18 -5.15
N ARG A 269 -19.12 -6.94 -5.64
CA ARG A 269 -18.64 -6.67 -7.01
C ARG A 269 -17.52 -5.64 -6.98
N ILE A 270 -16.43 -5.94 -7.68
CA ILE A 270 -15.27 -5.07 -7.84
C ILE A 270 -14.94 -5.04 -9.33
N GLU A 271 -15.28 -3.95 -10.00
CA GLU A 271 -15.18 -3.79 -11.45
C GLU A 271 -14.36 -2.53 -11.73
N HIS A 272 -13.34 -2.65 -12.60
CA HIS A 272 -12.44 -1.55 -12.94
C HIS A 272 -11.95 -0.79 -11.71
N THR A 273 -11.38 -1.52 -10.76
CA THR A 273 -10.94 -0.98 -9.47
C THR A 273 -9.44 -1.16 -9.31
N ARG A 274 -8.77 -0.17 -8.73
CA ARG A 274 -7.37 -0.21 -8.31
C ARG A 274 -7.29 -0.18 -6.79
N ILE A 275 -6.76 -1.23 -6.18
CA ILE A 275 -6.58 -1.36 -4.73
C ILE A 275 -5.08 -1.38 -4.44
N TYR A 276 -4.60 -0.38 -3.71
CA TYR A 276 -3.19 -0.20 -3.39
C TYR A 276 -2.93 -0.13 -1.89
N ASN A 277 -1.69 -0.39 -1.47
CA ASN A 277 -1.14 -0.07 -0.15
C ASN A 277 -1.82 -0.76 1.05
N SER A 278 -2.65 -1.79 0.85
CA SER A 278 -3.36 -2.50 1.92
C SER A 278 -2.45 -3.42 2.74
N ILE A 279 -2.91 -3.92 3.89
CA ILE A 279 -2.29 -5.05 4.57
C ILE A 279 -2.65 -6.34 3.82
N VAL A 280 -3.94 -6.55 3.56
CA VAL A 280 -4.45 -7.58 2.65
C VAL A 280 -5.46 -6.89 1.74
N GLY A 281 -5.34 -7.00 0.42
CA GLY A 281 -6.28 -6.34 -0.50
C GLY A 281 -7.72 -6.74 -0.21
N ILE A 282 -7.99 -8.05 -0.26
CA ILE A 282 -9.29 -8.65 0.01
C ILE A 282 -9.15 -9.84 0.96
N THR A 283 -9.92 -9.82 2.04
CA THR A 283 -10.20 -10.99 2.87
C THR A 283 -11.62 -11.47 2.60
N ALA A 284 -11.81 -12.75 2.29
CA ALA A 284 -13.14 -13.35 2.18
C ALA A 284 -13.27 -14.54 3.14
N ASP A 285 -14.28 -14.53 3.99
CA ASP A 285 -14.42 -15.52 5.07
C ASP A 285 -15.78 -16.24 5.02
N SER A 286 -15.74 -17.55 5.24
CA SER A 286 -16.88 -18.42 5.59
C SER A 286 -18.09 -18.22 4.70
N LEU A 287 -18.01 -18.73 3.47
CA LEU A 287 -19.05 -18.66 2.42
C LEU A 287 -19.30 -17.26 1.86
N ALA A 288 -18.39 -16.31 2.09
CA ALA A 288 -18.41 -15.04 1.38
C ALA A 288 -18.19 -15.26 -0.14
N GLU A 289 -18.75 -14.35 -0.95
CA GLU A 289 -18.61 -14.34 -2.40
C GLU A 289 -18.23 -12.95 -2.89
N VAL A 290 -17.19 -12.88 -3.72
CA VAL A 290 -16.78 -11.67 -4.43
C VAL A 290 -16.43 -11.96 -5.88
N THR A 291 -16.91 -11.10 -6.78
CA THR A 291 -16.49 -11.04 -8.18
C THR A 291 -15.59 -9.83 -8.41
N ILE A 292 -14.46 -10.06 -9.06
CA ILE A 292 -13.43 -9.08 -9.39
C ILE A 292 -13.25 -9.09 -10.92
N GLU A 293 -13.40 -7.96 -11.57
CA GLU A 293 -13.28 -7.85 -13.03
C GLU A 293 -12.48 -6.61 -13.41
N SER A 294 -11.56 -6.77 -14.37
CA SER A 294 -10.77 -5.67 -14.95
C SER A 294 -10.08 -4.80 -13.89
N SER A 295 -9.55 -5.42 -12.83
CA SER A 295 -9.07 -4.72 -11.64
C SER A 295 -7.61 -5.01 -11.33
N ILE A 296 -6.98 -4.11 -10.56
CA ILE A 296 -5.60 -4.22 -10.11
C ILE A 296 -5.57 -4.24 -8.59
N ILE A 297 -4.88 -5.21 -8.00
CA ILE A 297 -4.57 -5.20 -6.56
C ILE A 297 -3.06 -5.33 -6.37
N ALA A 298 -2.44 -4.29 -5.83
CA ALA A 298 -1.00 -4.23 -5.71
C ALA A 298 -0.51 -3.56 -4.42
N ASN A 299 0.79 -3.72 -4.15
CA ASN A 299 1.46 -3.10 -3.01
C ASN A 299 0.84 -3.46 -1.66
N SER A 300 0.29 -4.67 -1.51
CA SER A 300 -0.15 -5.16 -0.20
C SER A 300 1.04 -5.63 0.64
N SER A 301 1.01 -5.42 1.96
CA SER A 301 2.03 -5.96 2.88
C SER A 301 1.86 -7.46 3.17
N GLY A 302 0.80 -8.07 2.67
CA GLY A 302 0.50 -9.50 2.72
C GLY A 302 -0.08 -9.96 1.38
N ALA A 303 -1.15 -10.77 1.41
CA ALA A 303 -1.80 -11.27 0.20
C ALA A 303 -2.62 -10.19 -0.53
N ALA A 304 -2.75 -10.33 -1.85
CA ALA A 304 -3.75 -9.56 -2.59
C ALA A 304 -5.15 -10.06 -2.25
N ILE A 305 -5.31 -11.39 -2.21
CA ILE A 305 -6.55 -12.07 -1.82
C ILE A 305 -6.21 -13.18 -0.83
N SER A 306 -6.84 -13.15 0.34
CA SER A 306 -6.80 -14.22 1.33
C SER A 306 -8.21 -14.71 1.62
N THR A 307 -8.44 -16.01 1.48
CA THR A 307 -9.76 -16.59 1.71
C THR A 307 -9.74 -17.69 2.75
N TYR A 308 -10.86 -17.83 3.45
CA TYR A 308 -11.17 -18.98 4.29
C TYR A 308 -12.53 -19.52 3.87
N GLN A 309 -12.57 -20.72 3.28
CA GLN A 309 -13.80 -21.40 2.83
C GLN A 309 -14.79 -20.47 2.07
N SER A 310 -14.33 -19.75 1.04
CA SER A 310 -15.12 -18.71 0.35
C SER A 310 -15.05 -18.84 -1.18
N THR A 311 -15.84 -18.04 -1.90
CA THR A 311 -15.90 -18.05 -3.37
C THR A 311 -15.32 -16.76 -3.94
N VAL A 312 -14.33 -16.88 -4.83
CA VAL A 312 -13.74 -15.75 -5.56
C VAL A 312 -13.77 -16.05 -7.05
N THR A 313 -14.34 -15.13 -7.81
CA THR A 313 -14.21 -15.10 -9.27
C THR A 313 -13.43 -13.87 -9.65
N ALA A 314 -12.25 -14.04 -10.26
CA ALA A 314 -11.48 -12.94 -10.82
C ALA A 314 -11.32 -13.12 -12.33
N ARG A 315 -11.59 -12.06 -13.08
CA ARG A 315 -11.46 -12.01 -14.54
C ARG A 315 -10.66 -10.79 -14.97
N ASN A 316 -9.83 -10.95 -15.99
CA ASN A 316 -9.12 -9.85 -16.65
C ASN A 316 -8.35 -8.95 -15.66
N SER A 317 -7.76 -9.53 -14.61
CA SER A 317 -7.24 -8.78 -13.44
C SER A 317 -5.77 -9.06 -13.14
N LEU A 318 -5.07 -8.04 -12.65
CA LEU A 318 -3.64 -8.07 -12.36
C LEU A 318 -3.36 -7.95 -10.86
N PHE A 319 -2.55 -8.85 -10.33
CA PHE A 319 -2.14 -8.89 -8.93
C PHE A 319 -0.61 -8.92 -8.85
N HIS A 320 0.01 -7.87 -8.32
CA HIS A 320 1.48 -7.75 -8.31
C HIS A 320 2.02 -7.00 -7.09
N SER A 321 3.33 -7.12 -6.84
CA SER A 321 4.03 -6.36 -5.79
C SER A 321 3.47 -6.56 -4.37
N ASN A 322 2.86 -7.73 -4.11
CA ASN A 322 2.27 -8.12 -2.83
C ASN A 322 3.27 -8.92 -1.98
N PHE A 323 3.35 -8.63 -0.67
CA PHE A 323 4.39 -9.18 0.22
C PHE A 323 3.91 -10.42 0.99
N GLY A 324 3.32 -11.36 0.28
CA GLY A 324 2.80 -12.63 0.81
C GLY A 324 2.44 -13.56 -0.35
N ASN A 325 1.64 -14.59 -0.09
CA ASN A 325 1.07 -15.35 -1.20
C ASN A 325 0.11 -14.42 -1.97
N THR A 326 0.24 -14.30 -3.29
CA THR A 326 -0.60 -13.33 -4.03
C THR A 326 -2.08 -13.64 -3.86
N VAL A 327 -2.47 -14.88 -4.11
CA VAL A 327 -3.80 -15.42 -3.82
C VAL A 327 -3.64 -16.66 -2.95
N GLN A 328 -4.34 -16.69 -1.81
CA GLN A 328 -4.35 -17.86 -0.94
C GLN A 328 -5.77 -18.28 -0.54
N PHE A 329 -6.01 -19.58 -0.59
CA PHE A 329 -7.23 -20.24 -0.12
C PHE A 329 -6.89 -21.17 1.03
N LEU A 330 -7.57 -20.96 2.16
CA LEU A 330 -7.45 -21.80 3.35
C LEU A 330 -8.77 -22.52 3.59
N LYS A 331 -8.71 -23.80 3.98
CA LYS A 331 -9.88 -24.63 4.29
C LYS A 331 -10.96 -24.59 3.18
N GLY A 332 -10.54 -24.80 1.94
CA GLY A 332 -11.45 -25.01 0.82
C GLY A 332 -12.06 -23.73 0.25
N GLY A 333 -13.14 -23.90 -0.53
CA GLY A 333 -13.79 -22.81 -1.26
C GLY A 333 -13.68 -22.98 -2.78
N SER A 334 -14.13 -21.96 -3.51
CA SER A 334 -14.13 -21.97 -4.98
C SER A 334 -13.36 -20.78 -5.55
N LEU A 335 -12.42 -21.07 -6.45
CA LEU A 335 -11.62 -20.08 -7.17
C LEU A 335 -11.87 -20.19 -8.66
N THR A 336 -12.20 -19.08 -9.31
CA THR A 336 -12.16 -18.95 -10.76
C THR A 336 -11.23 -17.81 -11.16
N LEU A 337 -10.24 -18.10 -12.02
CA LEU A 337 -9.33 -17.12 -12.62
C LEU A 337 -9.42 -17.24 -14.15
N GLU A 338 -9.74 -16.15 -14.84
CA GLU A 338 -9.82 -16.11 -16.31
C GLU A 338 -9.11 -14.87 -16.83
N HIS A 339 -8.06 -15.01 -17.64
CA HIS A 339 -7.22 -13.87 -18.03
C HIS A 339 -6.69 -13.09 -16.83
N CYS A 340 -6.14 -13.77 -15.84
CA CYS A 340 -5.54 -13.12 -14.67
C CYS A 340 -4.01 -13.26 -14.70
N THR A 341 -3.31 -12.25 -14.18
CA THR A 341 -1.86 -12.30 -13.98
C THR A 341 -1.56 -12.17 -12.49
N LEU A 342 -0.98 -13.21 -11.91
CA LEU A 342 -0.46 -13.24 -10.54
C LEU A 342 1.07 -13.17 -10.64
N ALA A 343 1.64 -12.00 -10.37
CA ALA A 343 3.06 -11.73 -10.51
C ALA A 343 3.71 -11.47 -9.14
N ASN A 344 4.20 -12.53 -8.51
CA ASN A 344 4.74 -12.49 -7.15
C ASN A 344 6.26 -12.26 -7.11
N TYR A 345 6.69 -11.07 -7.54
CA TYR A 345 8.09 -10.66 -7.48
C TYR A 345 8.38 -9.84 -6.22
N GLY A 346 9.64 -9.87 -5.77
CA GLY A 346 10.09 -9.10 -4.60
C GLY A 346 9.69 -9.68 -3.23
N THR A 347 9.15 -10.90 -3.17
CA THR A 347 8.80 -11.59 -1.93
C THR A 347 9.18 -13.08 -1.98
N ASP A 348 9.43 -13.68 -0.80
CA ASP A 348 9.67 -15.12 -0.65
C ASP A 348 8.37 -15.87 -0.32
N ALA A 349 7.42 -15.81 -1.25
CA ALA A 349 6.11 -16.45 -1.14
C ALA A 349 5.66 -16.95 -2.53
N VAL A 350 4.64 -17.82 -2.57
CA VAL A 350 4.12 -18.35 -3.85
C VAL A 350 3.04 -17.44 -4.43
N ALA A 351 2.89 -17.39 -5.74
CA ALA A 351 1.79 -16.66 -6.36
C ALA A 351 0.41 -17.25 -5.98
N LEU A 352 0.27 -18.58 -5.99
CA LEU A 352 -1.00 -19.25 -5.72
C LEU A 352 -0.85 -20.35 -4.66
N ALA A 353 -1.56 -20.20 -3.54
CA ALA A 353 -1.64 -21.20 -2.48
C ALA A 353 -3.07 -21.72 -2.32
N LEU A 354 -3.28 -23.04 -2.47
CA LEU A 354 -4.58 -23.68 -2.35
C LEU A 354 -4.53 -24.81 -1.32
N LEU A 355 -5.26 -24.64 -0.22
CA LEU A 355 -5.37 -25.61 0.86
C LEU A 355 -6.84 -25.91 1.13
N ASN A 356 -7.21 -27.20 1.17
CA ASN A 356 -8.58 -27.62 1.51
C ASN A 356 -8.79 -27.87 3.01
N PHE A 357 -7.77 -27.63 3.84
CA PHE A 357 -7.86 -27.80 5.29
C PHE A 357 -7.18 -26.65 6.07
N SER A 358 -7.45 -26.60 7.37
CA SER A 358 -6.78 -25.73 8.34
C SER A 358 -6.81 -26.43 9.70
N CYS A 359 -5.71 -26.37 10.45
CA CYS A 359 -5.61 -26.95 11.79
C CYS A 359 -5.55 -25.85 12.85
N ASP A 360 -6.08 -26.12 14.05
CA ASP A 360 -5.93 -25.24 15.21
C ASP A 360 -4.61 -25.51 15.96
N ASP A 361 -4.35 -24.77 17.03
CA ASP A 361 -3.15 -24.93 17.87
C ASP A 361 -3.02 -26.31 18.55
N ASN A 362 -4.08 -27.13 18.52
CA ASN A 362 -4.09 -28.49 19.05
C ASN A 362 -3.98 -29.55 17.94
N ASP A 363 -3.58 -29.15 16.73
CA ASP A 363 -3.51 -29.98 15.53
C ASP A 363 -4.86 -30.60 15.12
N VAL A 364 -5.98 -30.00 15.53
CA VAL A 364 -7.31 -30.42 15.09
C VAL A 364 -7.60 -29.78 13.73
N CYS A 365 -7.51 -30.59 12.69
CA CYS A 365 -7.73 -30.14 11.31
C CYS A 365 -9.20 -30.23 10.89
N LEU A 366 -9.69 -29.16 10.29
CA LEU A 366 -10.96 -29.11 9.59
C LEU A 366 -10.69 -29.00 8.10
N ALA A 367 -11.42 -29.77 7.30
CA ALA A 367 -11.34 -29.71 5.84
C ALA A 367 -12.69 -29.36 5.21
N ALA A 368 -12.65 -28.73 4.05
CA ALA A 368 -13.82 -28.47 3.21
C ALA A 368 -13.42 -28.59 1.73
N PRO A 369 -14.35 -28.95 0.82
CA PRO A 369 -14.02 -29.09 -0.58
C PRO A 369 -13.39 -27.82 -1.19
N LEU A 370 -12.35 -28.01 -2.00
CA LEU A 370 -11.71 -26.97 -2.78
C LEU A 370 -11.93 -27.24 -4.28
N THR A 371 -12.43 -26.24 -4.99
CA THR A 371 -12.55 -26.27 -6.46
C THR A 371 -11.86 -25.05 -7.05
N ALA A 372 -10.81 -25.25 -7.85
CA ALA A 372 -10.12 -24.17 -8.54
C ALA A 372 -10.13 -24.37 -10.05
N ARG A 373 -10.51 -23.31 -10.78
CA ARG A 373 -10.49 -23.24 -12.24
C ARG A 373 -9.67 -22.04 -12.66
N VAL A 374 -8.53 -22.29 -13.29
CA VAL A 374 -7.62 -21.26 -13.79
C VAL A 374 -7.50 -21.43 -15.29
N ARG A 375 -7.82 -20.41 -16.09
CA ARG A 375 -7.68 -20.49 -17.54
C ARG A 375 -7.11 -19.21 -18.12
N ASN A 376 -6.35 -19.36 -19.21
CA ASN A 376 -5.72 -18.25 -19.93
C ASN A 376 -4.99 -17.28 -18.98
N SER A 377 -4.30 -17.78 -17.95
CA SER A 377 -3.76 -16.94 -16.88
C SER A 377 -2.24 -17.11 -16.75
N ILE A 378 -1.60 -16.18 -16.05
CA ILE A 378 -0.17 -16.23 -15.72
C ILE A 378 -0.03 -16.33 -14.20
N VAL A 379 0.70 -17.33 -13.71
CA VAL A 379 1.00 -17.54 -12.28
C VAL A 379 2.50 -17.73 -12.10
N VAL A 380 3.20 -16.63 -11.81
CA VAL A 380 4.67 -16.55 -11.81
C VAL A 380 5.18 -15.67 -10.67
N GLY A 381 6.50 -15.68 -10.45
CA GLY A 381 7.13 -14.90 -9.39
C GLY A 381 8.61 -15.26 -9.22
N ALA A 382 9.21 -14.76 -8.14
CA ALA A 382 10.65 -14.85 -7.91
C ALA A 382 11.15 -16.27 -7.56
N ARG A 383 10.39 -17.03 -6.77
CA ARG A 383 10.71 -18.42 -6.39
C ARG A 383 10.69 -19.38 -7.58
N SER A 384 11.44 -20.47 -7.49
CA SER A 384 11.51 -21.56 -8.48
C SER A 384 10.17 -22.25 -8.74
N GLY A 385 9.32 -22.36 -7.71
CA GLY A 385 7.94 -22.84 -7.77
C GLY A 385 6.97 -21.79 -7.21
N GLN A 386 5.84 -21.61 -7.88
CA GLN A 386 4.84 -20.56 -7.61
C GLN A 386 3.46 -21.10 -7.24
N LEU A 387 3.36 -22.42 -7.11
CA LEU A 387 2.16 -23.12 -6.68
C LEU A 387 2.45 -23.80 -5.33
N LEU A 388 1.55 -23.65 -4.38
CA LEU A 388 1.51 -24.43 -3.15
C LEU A 388 0.14 -25.09 -3.04
N PHE A 389 0.08 -26.39 -3.25
CA PHE A 389 -1.14 -27.18 -3.05
C PHE A 389 -0.98 -28.04 -1.81
N ALA A 390 -1.99 -28.07 -0.95
CA ALA A 390 -2.05 -29.00 0.17
C ALA A 390 -3.44 -29.65 0.23
N ASP A 391 -3.47 -30.94 -0.05
CA ASP A 391 -4.68 -31.76 0.04
C ASP A 391 -4.68 -32.53 1.36
N GLY A 392 -5.61 -32.20 2.25
CA GLY A 392 -5.79 -32.83 3.54
C GLY A 392 -6.24 -34.29 3.49
N PHE A 393 -6.57 -34.82 2.30
CA PHE A 393 -6.92 -36.22 2.08
C PHE A 393 -5.90 -36.98 1.25
N SER A 394 -4.77 -36.37 0.89
CA SER A 394 -3.71 -37.00 0.10
C SER A 394 -4.23 -37.76 -1.13
N GLY A 395 -5.21 -37.20 -1.85
CA GLY A 395 -5.78 -37.79 -3.06
C GLY A 395 -6.81 -38.90 -2.83
N ASP A 396 -7.05 -39.33 -1.58
CA ASP A 396 -8.06 -40.37 -1.27
C ASP A 396 -9.50 -39.89 -1.52
N GLN A 397 -9.71 -38.57 -1.57
CA GLN A 397 -11.00 -37.93 -1.87
C GLN A 397 -10.83 -36.90 -3.01
N PRO A 398 -10.83 -37.33 -4.28
CA PRO A 398 -10.55 -36.44 -5.40
C PRO A 398 -11.55 -35.27 -5.51
N ASP A 399 -12.81 -35.47 -5.10
CA ASP A 399 -13.84 -34.42 -5.12
C ASP A 399 -13.62 -33.34 -4.03
N PHE A 400 -12.70 -33.55 -3.08
CA PHE A 400 -12.35 -32.59 -2.03
C PHE A 400 -11.20 -31.66 -2.40
N PHE A 401 -10.42 -32.00 -3.44
CA PHE A 401 -9.34 -31.17 -3.95
C PHE A 401 -9.31 -31.25 -5.48
N ASP A 402 -10.14 -30.42 -6.11
CA ASP A 402 -10.35 -30.41 -7.55
C ASP A 402 -9.74 -29.14 -8.16
N VAL A 403 -8.59 -29.28 -8.82
CA VAL A 403 -7.86 -28.18 -9.45
C VAL A 403 -7.66 -28.48 -10.93
N GLU A 404 -8.12 -27.54 -11.76
CA GLU A 404 -7.93 -27.55 -13.21
C GLU A 404 -7.34 -26.20 -13.66
N ILE A 405 -6.22 -26.27 -14.35
CA ILE A 405 -5.53 -25.15 -14.97
C ILE A 405 -5.44 -25.42 -16.47
N THR A 406 -5.80 -24.44 -17.29
CA THR A 406 -5.79 -24.59 -18.76
C THR A 406 -5.15 -23.40 -19.46
N ASN A 407 -4.40 -23.65 -20.53
CA ASN A 407 -3.89 -22.62 -21.45
C ASN A 407 -3.17 -21.47 -20.73
N SER A 408 -2.38 -21.79 -19.71
CA SER A 408 -1.84 -20.84 -18.74
C SER A 408 -0.33 -20.96 -18.62
N VAL A 409 0.33 -19.85 -18.32
CA VAL A 409 1.74 -19.86 -17.93
C VAL A 409 1.80 -20.08 -16.43
N VAL A 410 2.48 -21.13 -16.00
CA VAL A 410 2.68 -21.45 -14.57
C VAL A 410 4.15 -21.69 -14.32
N ARG A 411 4.60 -21.53 -13.07
CA ARG A 411 5.97 -21.84 -12.68
C ARG A 411 5.98 -22.92 -11.60
N THR A 412 6.49 -24.10 -11.92
CA THR A 412 6.63 -25.23 -10.99
C THR A 412 8.06 -25.73 -10.91
N ASP A 413 8.44 -26.27 -9.76
CA ASP A 413 9.73 -26.95 -9.55
C ASP A 413 9.55 -28.40 -9.07
N ASP A 414 10.68 -29.10 -8.93
CA ASP A 414 10.74 -30.47 -8.44
C ASP A 414 10.12 -30.64 -7.05
N ASP A 415 10.20 -29.62 -6.19
CA ASP A 415 9.66 -29.66 -4.84
C ASP A 415 8.13 -29.66 -4.88
N PHE A 416 7.52 -28.82 -5.74
CA PHE A 416 6.08 -28.86 -5.98
C PHE A 416 5.64 -30.22 -6.56
N LEU A 417 6.32 -30.73 -7.59
CA LEU A 417 5.94 -31.98 -8.25
C LEU A 417 6.07 -33.21 -7.33
N ARG A 418 6.97 -33.18 -6.34
CA ARG A 418 7.13 -34.23 -5.33
C ARG A 418 6.31 -33.98 -4.06
N SER A 419 5.63 -32.84 -3.95
CA SER A 419 4.82 -32.49 -2.78
C SER A 419 3.64 -33.45 -2.61
N ASN A 420 3.06 -33.49 -1.41
CA ASN A 420 1.91 -34.33 -1.06
C ASN A 420 2.10 -35.78 -1.51
N ASP A 421 3.22 -36.39 -1.13
CA ASP A 421 3.59 -37.76 -1.49
C ASP A 421 3.58 -38.07 -3.01
N GLY A 422 3.82 -37.04 -3.84
CA GLY A 422 3.95 -37.18 -5.29
C GLY A 422 2.62 -37.17 -6.06
N ILE A 423 1.50 -36.79 -5.43
CA ILE A 423 0.18 -36.66 -6.09
C ILE A 423 0.25 -35.74 -7.31
N PHE A 424 1.11 -34.72 -7.27
CA PHE A 424 1.27 -33.75 -8.36
C PHE A 424 2.42 -34.07 -9.32
N SER A 425 2.97 -35.28 -9.29
CA SER A 425 4.09 -35.67 -10.16
C SER A 425 3.75 -35.62 -11.66
N ASP A 426 2.49 -35.91 -12.01
CA ASP A 426 1.95 -35.88 -13.37
C ASP A 426 1.16 -34.59 -13.69
N PHE A 427 1.39 -33.51 -12.93
CA PHE A 427 0.62 -32.25 -12.95
C PHE A 427 0.28 -31.73 -14.36
N TYR A 428 1.23 -31.73 -15.30
CA TYR A 428 1.04 -31.23 -16.68
C TYR A 428 0.19 -32.13 -17.59
N SER A 429 -0.16 -33.32 -17.13
CA SER A 429 -1.05 -34.26 -17.84
C SER A 429 -2.40 -34.44 -17.16
N THR A 430 -2.51 -34.06 -15.88
CA THR A 430 -3.72 -34.27 -15.07
C THR A 430 -4.42 -32.96 -14.69
N SER A 431 -3.68 -31.99 -14.17
CA SER A 431 -4.24 -30.75 -13.62
C SER A 431 -3.95 -29.51 -14.46
N CYS A 432 -2.94 -29.53 -15.34
CA CYS A 432 -2.52 -28.37 -16.15
C CYS A 432 -2.48 -28.71 -17.65
N THR A 433 -3.61 -28.57 -18.34
CA THR A 433 -3.71 -28.88 -19.78
C THR A 433 -3.38 -27.67 -20.65
N GLY A 434 -2.47 -27.82 -21.61
CA GLY A 434 -2.07 -26.69 -22.49
C GLY A 434 -1.27 -25.61 -21.76
N CYS A 435 -0.68 -25.93 -20.61
CA CYS A 435 0.12 -25.00 -19.84
C CYS A 435 1.57 -24.93 -20.32
N TYR A 436 2.20 -23.78 -20.09
CA TYR A 436 3.64 -23.59 -20.26
C TYR A 436 4.33 -23.47 -18.89
N ASN A 437 5.38 -24.28 -18.64
CA ASN A 437 6.18 -24.19 -17.41
C ASN A 437 7.28 -23.14 -17.53
N TYR A 438 7.03 -21.94 -17.02
CA TYR A 438 7.94 -20.80 -17.08
C TYR A 438 9.29 -21.08 -16.39
N GLN A 439 10.37 -20.80 -17.11
CA GLN A 439 11.74 -20.80 -16.60
C GLN A 439 12.25 -19.36 -16.44
N SER A 440 13.16 -19.10 -15.49
CA SER A 440 13.70 -17.74 -15.26
C SER A 440 14.34 -17.08 -16.50
N ALA A 441 14.77 -17.86 -17.49
CA ALA A 441 15.40 -17.36 -18.71
C ALA A 441 14.38 -17.09 -19.83
N ASP A 442 13.13 -17.50 -19.65
CA ASP A 442 12.09 -17.29 -20.66
C ASP A 442 11.67 -15.83 -20.69
N PRO A 443 11.47 -15.22 -21.86
CA PRO A 443 10.82 -13.93 -21.98
C PRO A 443 9.36 -14.05 -21.53
N LEU A 444 8.88 -13.07 -20.75
CA LEU A 444 7.49 -13.04 -20.30
C LEU A 444 6.92 -11.63 -20.27
N PHE A 445 7.51 -10.74 -19.49
CA PHE A 445 7.04 -9.36 -19.31
C PHE A 445 8.02 -8.34 -19.89
N VAL A 446 7.51 -7.16 -20.27
CA VAL A 446 8.33 -6.04 -20.75
C VAL A 446 9.34 -5.60 -19.70
N SER A 447 8.91 -5.35 -18.46
CA SER A 447 9.83 -4.98 -17.38
C SER A 447 9.25 -5.27 -15.99
N ILE A 448 9.78 -6.28 -15.32
CA ILE A 448 9.41 -6.59 -13.93
C ILE A 448 9.86 -5.48 -12.96
N SER A 449 10.99 -4.81 -13.22
CA SER A 449 11.53 -3.79 -12.31
C SER A 449 10.74 -2.48 -12.32
N GLU A 450 10.02 -2.22 -13.41
CA GLU A 450 9.16 -1.04 -13.57
C GLU A 450 7.68 -1.38 -13.39
N ASP A 451 7.37 -2.57 -12.86
CA ASP A 451 6.00 -3.10 -12.73
C ASP A 451 5.19 -3.09 -14.06
N ASP A 452 5.88 -3.24 -15.19
CA ASP A 452 5.30 -3.38 -16.52
C ASP A 452 5.10 -4.85 -16.89
N TYR A 453 3.92 -5.36 -16.53
CA TYR A 453 3.49 -6.74 -16.72
C TYR A 453 2.81 -6.99 -18.08
N ARG A 454 2.92 -6.07 -19.04
CA ARG A 454 2.52 -6.37 -20.42
C ARG A 454 3.41 -7.48 -20.97
N PRO A 455 2.87 -8.41 -21.79
CA PRO A 455 3.70 -9.45 -22.38
C PRO A 455 4.84 -8.85 -23.22
N ASP A 456 6.04 -9.41 -23.13
CA ASP A 456 7.13 -9.08 -24.04
C ASP A 456 6.84 -9.56 -25.48
N SER A 457 7.53 -8.96 -26.46
CA SER A 457 7.46 -9.36 -27.87
C SER A 457 7.78 -10.82 -28.15
N LEU A 458 8.59 -11.47 -27.31
CA LEU A 458 8.92 -12.90 -27.41
C LEU A 458 8.25 -13.73 -26.32
N SER A 459 7.30 -13.15 -25.58
CA SER A 459 6.72 -13.74 -24.39
C SER A 459 6.13 -15.13 -24.64
N VAL A 460 6.42 -16.06 -23.72
CA VAL A 460 5.85 -17.41 -23.73
C VAL A 460 4.36 -17.45 -23.43
N ALA A 461 3.79 -16.33 -22.95
CA ALA A 461 2.34 -16.20 -22.76
C ALA A 461 1.60 -15.95 -24.08
N ARG A 462 2.32 -15.56 -25.14
CA ARG A 462 1.71 -15.17 -26.39
C ARG A 462 1.02 -16.32 -27.08
N ASP A 463 -0.17 -16.04 -27.60
CA ASP A 463 -0.99 -16.97 -28.36
C ASP A 463 -1.24 -18.34 -27.66
N LEU A 464 -1.16 -18.37 -26.33
CA LEU A 464 -1.31 -19.58 -25.50
C LEU A 464 -2.77 -19.82 -25.12
N GLY A 465 -3.54 -18.75 -24.98
CA GLY A 465 -4.93 -18.76 -24.51
C GLY A 465 -5.91 -19.27 -25.55
N VAL A 466 -7.17 -19.39 -25.11
CA VAL A 466 -8.32 -19.66 -25.99
C VAL A 466 -9.32 -18.52 -25.86
N PHE A 467 -9.80 -17.98 -26.98
CA PHE A 467 -10.72 -16.84 -26.95
C PHE A 467 -11.97 -17.10 -26.11
N LEU A 468 -12.24 -16.20 -25.17
CA LEU A 468 -13.40 -16.21 -24.29
C LEU A 468 -14.34 -15.08 -24.74
N PRO A 469 -15.49 -15.36 -25.38
CA PRO A 469 -16.38 -14.30 -25.86
C PRO A 469 -16.92 -13.36 -24.78
N ALA A 470 -16.90 -13.79 -23.51
CA ALA A 470 -17.27 -12.96 -22.36
C ALA A 470 -16.18 -11.96 -21.94
N LEU A 471 -14.95 -12.10 -22.44
CA LEU A 471 -13.79 -11.27 -22.14
C LEU A 471 -13.07 -10.86 -23.44
N PRO A 472 -13.72 -10.09 -24.33
CA PRO A 472 -13.14 -9.72 -25.63
C PRO A 472 -12.02 -8.67 -25.51
N LEU A 473 -11.96 -7.94 -24.39
CA LEU A 473 -10.97 -6.91 -24.13
C LEU A 473 -10.02 -7.37 -23.01
N ASP A 474 -8.78 -6.90 -23.06
CA ASP A 474 -7.80 -7.05 -21.99
C ASP A 474 -7.99 -6.00 -20.88
N LEU A 475 -7.13 -6.02 -19.86
CA LEU A 475 -7.20 -5.09 -18.72
C LEU A 475 -6.96 -3.62 -19.12
N GLU A 476 -6.24 -3.37 -20.20
CA GLU A 476 -5.98 -2.02 -20.73
C GLU A 476 -7.05 -1.55 -21.73
N GLY A 477 -8.00 -2.44 -22.09
CA GLY A 477 -9.07 -2.16 -23.03
C GLY A 477 -8.72 -2.47 -24.48
N ASN A 478 -7.62 -3.20 -24.72
CA ASN A 478 -7.24 -3.65 -26.06
C ASN A 478 -8.04 -4.90 -26.45
N ASP A 479 -8.37 -5.03 -27.74
CA ASP A 479 -8.98 -6.25 -28.28
C ASP A 479 -8.03 -7.44 -28.12
N ARG A 480 -8.58 -8.57 -27.65
CA ARG A 480 -7.86 -9.85 -27.66
C ARG A 480 -7.94 -10.52 -29.01
N ASP A 481 -6.89 -11.26 -29.38
CA ASP A 481 -6.93 -12.08 -30.59
C ASP A 481 -8.05 -13.13 -30.48
N THR A 482 -8.93 -13.19 -31.49
CA THR A 482 -10.11 -14.07 -31.47
C THR A 482 -9.79 -15.52 -31.79
N ASP A 483 -8.63 -15.80 -32.38
CA ASP A 483 -8.16 -17.14 -32.70
C ASP A 483 -7.23 -17.67 -31.60
N ARG A 484 -6.26 -16.87 -31.18
CA ARG A 484 -5.22 -17.26 -30.20
C ARG A 484 -4.85 -16.08 -29.30
N PRO A 485 -5.66 -15.76 -28.29
CA PRO A 485 -5.31 -14.69 -27.36
C PRO A 485 -4.12 -15.06 -26.48
N ASP A 486 -3.52 -14.06 -25.86
CA ASP A 486 -2.46 -14.27 -24.89
C ASP A 486 -3.01 -14.78 -23.55
N ALA A 487 -2.20 -15.56 -22.84
CA ALA A 487 -2.47 -15.85 -21.44
C ALA A 487 -2.16 -14.61 -20.57
N GLY A 488 -2.97 -14.37 -19.54
CA GLY A 488 -2.81 -13.27 -18.60
C GLY A 488 -3.79 -12.13 -18.80
N ALA A 489 -3.67 -11.12 -17.95
CA ALA A 489 -4.57 -9.96 -17.90
C ALA A 489 -4.38 -8.97 -19.05
N LEU A 490 -3.23 -8.98 -19.71
CA LEU A 490 -2.85 -8.02 -20.75
C LEU A 490 -2.56 -8.78 -22.04
N GLU A 491 -3.03 -8.23 -23.17
CA GLU A 491 -2.74 -8.75 -24.51
C GLU A 491 -1.48 -8.06 -25.04
N TRP A 492 -0.58 -8.80 -25.68
CA TRP A 492 0.54 -8.20 -26.38
C TRP A 492 0.04 -7.30 -27.51
N GLN A 493 0.55 -6.07 -27.54
CA GLN A 493 0.32 -5.14 -28.63
C GLN A 493 1.63 -4.92 -29.40
N PRO A 494 1.61 -4.92 -30.75
CA PRO A 494 2.78 -4.49 -31.51
C PRO A 494 3.12 -3.04 -31.15
N ALA A 495 4.39 -2.75 -30.89
CA ALA A 495 4.83 -1.39 -30.63
C ALA A 495 4.46 -0.49 -31.82
N ASN A 496 3.79 0.63 -31.54
CA ASN A 496 3.49 1.68 -32.51
C ASN A 496 4.74 2.43 -32.96
#